data_AF-K2AM28-F1
#
_entry.id   AF-K2AM28-F1
#
_cell.length_a   1.000
_cell.length_b   1.000
_cell.length_c   1.000
_cell.angle_alpha   90.00
_cell.angle_beta   90.00
_cell.angle_gamma   90.00
#
_symmetry.space_group_name_H-M   'P 1'
#
loop_
_entity.id
_entity.type
_entity.pdbx_description
1 polymer ?
#
loop_
_entity_poly.entity_id
_entity_poly.type
_entity_poly.pdbx_seq_one_letter_code
_entity_poly.pdbx_strand_id
1 'polypeptide(L)' 'MNWVTTNIRLPEDLYVDLKILAAKRRKSVAAIIRERLFAKTMTSSKRWPQDYLANLKGLLGIKDVAAYLEKERNW' A
#
# COMPACT_ATOMS: atom_id res chain seq x y z
N MET A 1 -13.62 20.10 -8.11
CA MET A 1 -13.63 18.66 -8.44
C MET A 1 -12.32 18.34 -9.14
N ASN A 2 -11.33 17.82 -8.42
CA ASN A 2 -9.94 17.72 -8.91
C ASN A 2 -9.68 16.30 -9.44
N TRP A 3 -10.08 16.04 -10.68
CA TRP A 3 -9.69 14.80 -11.37
C TRP A 3 -8.40 15.06 -12.13
N VAL A 4 -7.37 14.25 -11.86
CA VAL A 4 -6.09 14.33 -12.58
C VAL A 4 -6.07 13.20 -13.60
N THR A 5 -5.88 13.55 -14.87
CA THR A 5 -5.64 12.58 -15.94
C THR A 5 -4.17 12.27 -16.04
N THR A 6 -3.84 11.01 -16.25
CA THR A 6 -2.46 10.59 -16.48
C THR A 6 -2.42 9.70 -17.71
N ASN A 7 -1.60 10.08 -18.68
CA ASN A 7 -1.32 9.27 -19.85
C ASN A 7 -0.22 8.26 -19.51
N ILE A 8 -0.54 6.97 -19.58
CA ILE A 8 0.40 5.89 -19.28
C ILE A 8 0.67 5.14 -20.59
N ARG A 9 1.94 4.92 -20.91
CA ARG A 9 2.34 4.07 -22.02
C ARG A 9 2.55 2.64 -21.53
N LEU A 10 1.99 1.69 -22.25
CA LEU A 10 2.08 0.26 -21.96
C LEU A 10 2.63 -0.47 -23.19
N PRO A 11 3.41 -1.54 -23.01
CA PRO A 11 3.68 -2.51 -24.07
C PRO A 11 2.39 -3.06 -24.66
N GLU A 12 2.40 -3.37 -25.96
CA GLU A 12 1.20 -3.75 -26.71
C GLU A 12 0.54 -5.01 -26.13
N ASP A 13 1.31 -6.06 -25.87
CA ASP A 13 0.83 -7.33 -25.32
C ASP A 13 0.05 -7.11 -24.01
N LEU A 14 0.64 -6.32 -23.10
CA LEU A 14 0.02 -5.98 -21.81
C LEU A 14 -1.27 -5.17 -21.98
N TYR A 15 -1.31 -4.28 -22.97
CA TYR A 15 -2.49 -3.49 -23.27
C TYR A 15 -3.64 -4.35 -23.82
N VAL A 16 -3.33 -5.33 -24.67
CA VAL A 16 -4.29 -6.31 -25.20
C VAL A 16 -4.86 -7.16 -24.06
N ASP A 17 -4.01 -7.69 -23.18
CA ASP A 17 -4.44 -8.46 -22.02
C ASP A 17 -5.37 -7.65 -21.10
N LEU A 18 -5.02 -6.38 -20.86
CA LEU A 18 -5.84 -5.44 -20.09
C LEU A 18 -7.21 -5.21 -20.73
N LYS A 19 -7.29 -5.11 -22.06
CA LYS A 19 -8.57 -4.99 -22.78
C LYS A 19 -9.43 -6.24 -22.65
N ILE A 20 -8.83 -7.42 -22.77
CA ILE A 20 -9.55 -8.69 -22.60
C ILE A 20 -10.11 -8.77 -21.19
N LEU A 21 -9.31 -8.41 -20.17
CA LEU A 21 -9.74 -8.41 -18.78
C LEU A 21 -10.85 -7.36 -18.52
N ALA A 22 -10.77 -6.21 -19.17
CA ALA A 22 -11.80 -5.17 -19.17
C ALA A 22 -13.14 -5.63 -19.75
N ALA A 23 -13.10 -6.31 -20.90
CA ALA A 23 -14.27 -6.90 -21.52
C ALA A 23 -14.91 -7.96 -20.61
N LYS A 24 -14.11 -8.88 -20.06
CA LYS A 24 -14.58 -9.94 -19.13
C LYS A 24 -15.28 -9.36 -17.91
N ARG A 25 -14.79 -8.24 -17.38
CA ARG A 25 -15.34 -7.59 -16.18
C ARG A 25 -16.42 -6.55 -16.47
N ARG A 26 -16.74 -6.29 -17.74
CA ARG A 26 -17.66 -5.22 -18.20
C ARG A 26 -17.31 -3.85 -17.60
N LYS A 27 -16.01 -3.52 -17.53
CA LYS A 27 -15.49 -2.24 -17.01
C LYS A 27 -14.56 -1.60 -18.02
N SER A 28 -14.28 -0.30 -17.86
CA SER A 28 -13.24 0.36 -18.65
C SER A 28 -11.84 -0.03 -18.16
N VAL A 29 -10.86 0.03 -19.05
CA VAL A 29 -9.44 -0.20 -18.71
C VAL A 29 -9.00 0.72 -17.58
N ALA A 30 -9.38 2.00 -17.63
CA ALA A 30 -9.08 2.97 -16.59
C ALA A 30 -9.70 2.61 -15.22
N ALA A 31 -10.93 2.06 -15.21
CA ALA A 31 -11.57 1.62 -13.98
C ALA A 31 -10.82 0.45 -13.34
N ILE A 32 -10.39 -0.53 -14.13
CA ILE A 32 -9.59 -1.67 -13.64
C ILE A 32 -8.25 -1.23 -13.07
N ILE A 33 -7.54 -0.34 -13.78
CA ILE A 33 -6.26 0.20 -13.31
C ILE A 33 -6.46 0.92 -11.98
N ARG A 34 -7.49 1.77 -11.86
CA ARG A 34 -7.81 2.46 -10.60
C ARG A 34 -8.13 1.46 -9.48
N GLU A 35 -9.02 0.50 -9.72
CA GLU A 35 -9.38 -0.52 -8.71
C GLU A 35 -8.15 -1.24 -8.18
N ARG A 36 -7.19 -1.57 -9.05
CA ARG A 36 -5.96 -2.23 -8.64
C ARG A 36 -5.02 -1.32 -7.85
N LEU A 37 -4.88 -0.06 -8.25
CA LEU A 37 -4.07 0.94 -7.55
C LEU A 37 -4.65 1.25 -6.15
N PHE A 38 -5.97 1.44 -6.05
CA PHE A 38 -6.65 1.70 -4.78
C PHE A 38 -6.67 0.49 -3.84
N ALA A 39 -6.81 -0.72 -4.38
CA ALA A 39 -6.70 -1.94 -3.57
C ALA A 39 -5.29 -2.11 -2.96
N LYS A 40 -4.24 -1.66 -3.67
CA LYS A 40 -2.86 -1.68 -3.17
C LYS A 40 -2.62 -0.64 -2.06
N THR A 41 -3.24 0.54 -2.14
CA THR A 41 -3.16 1.55 -1.07
C THR A 41 -3.98 1.17 0.16
N MET A 42 -5.11 0.46 0.00
CA MET A 42 -5.90 -0.04 1.14
C MET A 42 -5.25 -1.20 1.91
N THR A 43 -4.41 -2.01 1.25
CA THR A 43 -3.61 -3.05 1.92
C THR A 43 -2.40 -2.47 2.67
N SER A 44 -1.97 -1.27 2.30
CA SER A 44 -1.07 -0.43 3.10
C SER A 44 -1.86 0.39 4.13
N SER A 45 -2.86 -0.20 4.79
CA SER A 45 -3.45 0.44 5.97
C SER A 45 -2.35 0.55 7.03
N LYS A 46 -1.93 1.78 7.24
CA LYS A 46 -1.13 2.28 8.35
C LYS A 46 -1.53 1.53 9.64
N ARG A 47 -0.78 0.50 10.03
CA ARG A 47 -0.80 0.04 11.42
C ARG A 47 -0.22 1.19 12.23
N TRP A 48 -0.96 1.66 13.23
CA TRP A 48 -0.51 2.75 14.06
C TRP A 48 0.76 2.28 14.81
N PRO A 49 1.83 3.10 14.87
CA PRO A 49 3.07 2.74 15.59
C PRO A 49 2.84 2.24 17.03
N GLN A 50 1.76 2.69 17.64
CA GLN A 50 1.30 2.31 18.97
C GLN A 50 1.01 0.81 19.09
N ASP A 51 0.41 0.19 18.06
CA ASP A 51 0.13 -1.25 18.03
C ASP A 51 1.44 -2.06 17.89
N TYR A 52 2.47 -1.47 17.28
CA TYR A 52 3.79 -2.10 17.14
C TYR A 52 4.53 -2.11 18.49
N LEU A 53 4.48 -0.99 19.23
CA LEU A 53 5.06 -0.87 20.57
C LEU A 53 4.38 -1.78 21.60
N ALA A 54 3.06 -1.94 21.50
CA ALA A 54 2.32 -2.84 22.39
C ALA A 54 2.71 -4.32 22.18
N ASN A 55 2.90 -4.74 20.92
CA ASN A 55 3.34 -6.10 20.60
C ASN A 55 4.83 -6.35 20.95
N LEU A 56 5.70 -5.35 20.78
CA LEU A 56 7.11 -5.43 21.19
C LEU A 56 7.28 -5.57 22.71
N LYS A 57 6.45 -4.88 23.51
CA LYS A 57 6.45 -4.99 24.98
C LYS A 57 6.11 -6.40 25.46
N GLY A 58 5.18 -7.08 24.80
CA GLY A 58 4.80 -8.46 25.12
C GLY A 58 5.88 -9.48 24.73
N LEU A 59 6.59 -9.25 23.62
CA LEU A 59 7.53 -10.20 23.05
C LEU A 59 8.92 -10.17 23.72
N LEU A 60 9.39 -8.99 24.16
CA LEU A 60 10.77 -8.83 24.64
C LEU A 60 10.92 -8.91 26.16
N GLY A 61 9.83 -8.86 26.95
CA GLY A 61 9.91 -8.89 28.42
C GLY A 61 10.68 -7.72 29.04
N ILE A 62 10.97 -6.68 28.25
CA ILE A 62 11.74 -5.50 28.67
C ILE A 62 10.77 -4.48 29.26
N LYS A 63 10.95 -4.17 30.55
CA LYS A 63 10.09 -3.23 31.29
C LYS A 63 10.14 -1.79 30.77
N ASP A 64 11.26 -1.36 30.18
CA ASP A 64 11.43 0.02 29.70
C ASP A 64 12.01 0.08 28.28
N VAL A 65 11.11 0.23 27.31
CA VAL A 65 11.42 0.42 25.88
C VAL A 65 12.00 1.81 25.59
N ALA A 66 11.71 2.80 26.44
CA ALA A 66 12.17 4.17 26.29
C ALA A 66 13.72 4.28 26.33
N ALA A 67 14.36 3.52 27.22
CA ALA A 67 15.82 3.54 27.36
C ALA A 67 16.56 2.94 26.15
N TYR A 68 15.95 2.00 25.44
CA TYR A 68 16.56 1.38 24.26
C TYR A 68 16.53 2.34 23.05
N LEU A 69 15.42 3.04 22.86
CA LEU A 69 15.26 4.02 21.78
C LEU A 69 16.13 5.26 21.98
N GLU A 70 16.37 5.69 23.23
CA GLU A 70 17.32 6.77 23.51
C GLU A 70 18.77 6.38 23.23
N LYS A 71 19.13 5.10 23.42
CA LYS A 71 20.46 4.59 23.12
C LYS A 71 20.74 4.55 21.61
N GLU A 72 19.76 4.13 20.80
CA GLU A 72 19.90 4.09 19.34
C GLU A 72 19.88 5.48 18.68
N ARG A 73 19.30 6.50 19.34
CA ARG A 73 19.25 7.87 18.80
C ARG A 73 20.58 8.64 18.91
N ASN A 74 21.55 8.12 19.65
CA ASN A 74 22.86 8.74 19.89
C ASN A 74 24.04 8.03 19.16
N TRP A 75 23.74 7.22 18.13
CA TRP A 75 24.68 6.77 17.10
C TRP A 75 24.26 7.33 15.74
#